data_AF-A0A6B3GLV1-F1
#
_entry.id   AF-A0A6B3GLV1-F1
#
_cell.length_a   1.000
_cell.length_b   1.000
_cell.length_c   1.000
_cell.angle_alpha   90.00
_cell.angle_beta   90.00
_cell.angle_gamma   90.00
#
_symmetry.space_group_name_H-M   'P 1'
#
loop_
_entity.id
_entity.type
_entity.pdbx_description
1 polymer ?
#
loop_
_entity_poly.entity_id
_entity_poly.type
_entity_poly.pdbx_seq_one_letter_code
_entity_poly.pdbx_strand_id
1 'polypeptide(L)'
;LRAAAAAAQAGLPLSPHTVRRLAATAPPLPTPWPAEARDQFVILLGAGRAAVPVWEALEAEGLVSRLLPDWERVRCRPQRNAVHTWTVDRHLVETAVHAASLTRRVSRPDLLLVAALLHDIGKGWPGDHSVAGEVITRDVAARLGFGRHDTAVLATLVRHHLLLVETATRRDLDDPATVRAVAEAVGSHAILELLHALTEADGLATGPAAWSAWRDSLVTGLVGRVGAVLAGQGEQEPGAPAPTAEQERLAFEAHRTRGPVLTLHARAEALADGGADDTASGADTGQEPPLGVELVLALPARPAQGAQESYAMGVLPAVAGVL
;
A
#
# COMPACT_ATOMS: atom_id res chain seq x y z
N LEU A 1 -25.40 -15.43 -1.94
CA LEU A 1 -24.77 -14.24 -2.58
C LEU A 1 -25.77 -13.10 -2.71
N ARG A 2 -26.85 -13.17 -3.52
CA ARG A 2 -27.86 -12.09 -3.63
C ARG A 2 -28.36 -11.54 -2.28
N ALA A 3 -28.82 -12.42 -1.39
CA ALA A 3 -29.29 -12.01 -0.07
C ALA A 3 -28.20 -11.34 0.78
N ALA A 4 -26.95 -11.81 0.67
CA ALA A 4 -25.82 -11.25 1.39
C ALA A 4 -25.44 -9.86 0.87
N ALA A 5 -25.32 -9.71 -0.45
CA ALA A 5 -25.06 -8.43 -1.09
C ALA A 5 -26.15 -7.40 -0.76
N ALA A 6 -27.42 -7.78 -0.88
CA ALA A 6 -28.54 -6.90 -0.55
C ALA A 6 -28.55 -6.47 0.93
N ALA A 7 -28.30 -7.41 1.85
CA ALA A 7 -28.22 -7.12 3.28
C ALA A 7 -27.05 -6.16 3.59
N ALA A 8 -25.86 -6.44 3.03
CA ALA A 8 -24.68 -5.61 3.25
C ALA A 8 -24.85 -4.19 2.66
N GLN A 9 -25.40 -4.06 1.45
CA GLN A 9 -25.70 -2.76 0.84
C GLN A 9 -26.73 -1.96 1.63
N ALA A 10 -27.70 -2.62 2.26
CA ALA A 10 -28.68 -1.99 3.12
C ALA A 10 -28.17 -1.69 4.54
N GLY A 11 -26.95 -2.13 4.91
CA GLY A 11 -26.45 -2.02 6.28
C GLY A 11 -27.23 -2.87 7.29
N LEU A 12 -27.88 -3.95 6.85
CA LEU A 12 -28.75 -4.79 7.66
C LEU A 12 -28.14 -6.18 7.89
N PRO A 13 -28.33 -6.78 9.09
CA PRO A 13 -27.90 -8.15 9.33
C PRO A 13 -28.79 -9.15 8.58
N LEU A 14 -28.22 -10.30 8.22
CA LEU A 14 -29.01 -11.45 7.80
C LEU A 14 -29.56 -12.19 9.02
N SER A 15 -30.86 -12.49 9.02
CA SER A 15 -31.46 -13.35 10.04
C SER A 15 -30.76 -14.72 10.08
N PRO A 16 -30.33 -15.22 11.25
CA PRO A 16 -29.72 -16.54 11.39
C PRO A 16 -30.61 -17.67 10.86
N HIS A 17 -31.94 -17.51 10.93
CA HIS A 17 -32.88 -18.49 10.35
C HIS A 17 -32.80 -18.52 8.82
N THR A 18 -32.70 -17.35 8.18
CA THR A 18 -32.52 -17.24 6.73
C THR A 18 -31.20 -17.85 6.30
N VAL A 19 -30.10 -17.58 7.02
CA VAL A 19 -28.79 -18.14 6.67
C VAL A 19 -28.77 -19.66 6.83
N ARG A 20 -29.30 -20.20 7.93
CA ARG A 20 -29.47 -21.66 8.13
C ARG A 20 -30.23 -22.32 7.00
N ARG A 21 -31.36 -21.72 6.61
CA ARG A 21 -32.17 -22.23 5.50
C ARG A 21 -31.38 -22.23 4.19
N LEU A 22 -30.67 -21.14 3.89
CA LEU A 22 -29.81 -21.06 2.70
C LEU A 22 -28.68 -22.11 2.74
N ALA A 23 -28.05 -22.33 3.89
CA ALA A 23 -27.02 -23.36 4.06
C ALA A 23 -27.57 -24.78 3.80
N ALA A 24 -28.81 -25.04 4.21
CA ALA A 24 -29.46 -26.34 4.02
C ALA A 24 -30.02 -26.55 2.60
N THR A 25 -30.52 -25.51 1.93
CA THR A 25 -31.29 -25.67 0.68
C THR A 25 -30.62 -25.12 -0.57
N ALA A 26 -29.64 -24.21 -0.45
CA ALA A 26 -29.00 -23.63 -1.63
C ALA A 26 -28.09 -24.66 -2.32
N PRO A 27 -28.27 -24.91 -3.63
CA PRO A 27 -27.39 -25.79 -4.38
C PRO A 27 -25.98 -25.19 -4.48
N PRO A 28 -24.94 -26.01 -4.67
CA PRO A 28 -23.60 -25.50 -4.96
C PRO A 28 -23.62 -24.70 -6.26
N LEU A 29 -22.77 -23.66 -6.34
CA LEU A 29 -22.59 -22.90 -7.57
C LEU A 29 -21.87 -23.77 -8.63
N PRO A 30 -22.22 -23.63 -9.92
CA PRO A 30 -21.46 -24.29 -10.98
C PRO A 30 -20.04 -23.74 -11.04
N THR A 31 -19.14 -24.47 -11.70
CA THR A 31 -17.76 -24.02 -11.95
C THR A 31 -17.54 -23.91 -13.47
N PRO A 32 -17.22 -22.72 -14.01
CA PRO A 32 -17.09 -21.44 -13.31
C PRO A 32 -18.43 -20.91 -12.77
N TRP A 33 -18.38 -19.99 -11.81
CA TRP A 33 -19.55 -19.28 -11.32
C TRP A 33 -20.22 -18.48 -12.44
N PRO A 34 -21.56 -18.33 -12.42
CA PRO A 34 -22.24 -17.40 -13.31
C PRO A 34 -21.79 -15.96 -13.00
N ALA A 35 -21.75 -15.09 -14.02
CA ALA A 35 -21.34 -13.69 -13.86
C ALA A 35 -22.10 -12.99 -12.73
N GLU A 36 -23.42 -13.18 -12.65
CA GLU A 36 -24.22 -12.60 -11.57
C GLU A 36 -23.75 -13.04 -10.16
N ALA A 37 -23.35 -14.30 -9.98
CA ALA A 37 -22.86 -14.76 -8.69
C ALA A 37 -21.55 -14.04 -8.31
N ARG A 38 -20.61 -13.93 -9.25
CA ARG A 38 -19.37 -13.18 -9.07
C ARG A 38 -19.65 -11.71 -8.77
N ASP A 39 -20.56 -11.08 -9.51
CA ASP A 39 -20.88 -9.66 -9.31
C ASP A 39 -21.53 -9.43 -7.94
N GLN A 40 -22.42 -10.30 -7.48
CA GLN A 40 -23.00 -10.24 -6.13
C GLN A 40 -21.95 -10.48 -5.03
N PHE A 41 -20.93 -11.29 -5.29
CA PHE A 41 -19.81 -11.47 -4.37
C PHE A 41 -18.96 -10.20 -4.27
N VAL A 42 -18.65 -9.57 -5.41
CA VAL A 42 -17.94 -8.28 -5.44
C VAL A 42 -18.76 -7.18 -4.75
N ILE A 43 -20.07 -7.12 -4.96
CA ILE A 43 -20.96 -6.16 -4.27
C ILE A 43 -20.96 -6.37 -2.75
N LEU A 44 -20.94 -7.63 -2.29
CA LEU A 44 -20.81 -7.94 -0.87
C LEU A 44 -19.49 -7.39 -0.30
N LEU A 45 -18.36 -7.66 -0.95
CA LEU A 45 -17.05 -7.16 -0.51
C LEU A 45 -16.99 -5.62 -0.55
N GLY A 46 -17.54 -5.02 -1.60
CA GLY A 46 -17.60 -3.57 -1.79
C GLY A 46 -18.53 -2.83 -0.83
N ALA A 47 -19.35 -3.51 -0.04
CA ALA A 47 -20.18 -2.89 0.99
C ALA A 47 -19.37 -2.42 2.22
N GLY A 48 -18.05 -2.66 2.24
CA GLY A 48 -17.15 -2.20 3.29
C GLY A 48 -17.56 -2.75 4.66
N ARG A 49 -17.58 -1.89 5.69
CA ARG A 49 -17.82 -2.33 7.07
C ARG A 49 -19.16 -3.04 7.28
N ALA A 50 -20.18 -2.75 6.45
CA ALA A 50 -21.47 -3.42 6.50
C ALA A 50 -21.42 -4.89 6.04
N ALA A 51 -20.39 -5.29 5.30
CA ALA A 51 -20.18 -6.67 4.87
C ALA A 51 -19.82 -7.60 6.03
N VAL A 52 -19.19 -7.08 7.08
CA VAL A 52 -18.67 -7.84 8.23
C VAL A 52 -19.73 -8.72 8.91
N PRO A 53 -20.83 -8.18 9.46
CA PRO A 53 -21.83 -9.00 10.16
C PRO A 53 -22.53 -9.99 9.21
N VAL A 54 -22.61 -9.66 7.92
CA VAL A 54 -23.16 -10.55 6.90
C VAL A 54 -22.19 -11.71 6.63
N TRP A 55 -20.90 -11.44 6.50
CA TRP A 55 -19.85 -12.44 6.31
C TRP A 55 -19.79 -13.41 7.50
N GLU A 56 -19.76 -12.88 8.72
CA GLU A 56 -19.77 -13.67 9.96
C GLU A 56 -21.00 -14.58 10.04
N ALA A 57 -22.18 -14.07 9.67
CA ALA A 57 -23.40 -14.89 9.64
C ALA A 57 -23.30 -16.03 8.62
N LEU A 58 -22.76 -15.78 7.42
CA LEU A 58 -22.51 -16.82 6.42
C LEU A 58 -21.48 -17.86 6.91
N GLU A 59 -20.42 -17.39 7.58
CA GLU A 59 -19.35 -18.23 8.10
C GLU A 59 -19.80 -19.13 9.25
N ALA A 60 -20.66 -18.62 10.14
CA ALA A 60 -21.26 -19.40 11.22
C ALA A 60 -22.01 -20.64 10.72
N GLU A 61 -22.57 -20.58 9.51
CA GLU A 61 -23.29 -21.67 8.85
C GLU A 61 -22.46 -22.40 7.77
N GLY A 62 -21.14 -22.14 7.71
CA GLY A 62 -20.21 -22.81 6.79
C GLY A 62 -20.37 -22.44 5.31
N LEU A 63 -21.16 -21.41 4.99
CA LEU A 63 -21.40 -20.99 3.60
C LEU A 63 -20.14 -20.39 2.97
N VAL A 64 -19.29 -19.71 3.75
CA VAL A 64 -18.03 -19.16 3.23
C VAL A 64 -17.10 -20.27 2.75
N SER A 65 -16.84 -21.30 3.56
CA SER A 65 -16.01 -22.45 3.14
C SER A 65 -16.60 -23.23 1.97
N ARG A 66 -17.93 -23.26 1.83
CA ARG A 66 -18.58 -23.86 0.64
C ARG A 66 -18.31 -23.05 -0.64
N LEU A 67 -18.30 -21.72 -0.54
CA LEU A 67 -18.01 -20.82 -1.66
C LEU A 67 -16.51 -20.78 -1.97
N LEU A 68 -15.67 -20.82 -0.92
CA LEU A 68 -14.22 -20.72 -0.95
C LEU A 68 -13.61 -21.88 -0.12
N PRO A 69 -13.44 -23.09 -0.69
CA PRO A 69 -12.88 -24.24 0.01
C PRO A 69 -11.55 -23.97 0.73
N ASP A 70 -10.62 -23.25 0.08
CA ASP A 70 -9.32 -22.90 0.67
C ASP A 70 -9.42 -22.00 1.91
N TRP A 71 -10.57 -21.36 2.13
CA TRP A 71 -10.85 -20.55 3.33
C TRP A 71 -10.70 -21.37 4.62
N GLU A 72 -11.01 -22.67 4.58
CA GLU A 72 -10.90 -23.55 5.74
C GLU A 72 -9.48 -23.58 6.34
N ARG A 73 -8.45 -23.32 5.52
CA ARG A 73 -7.05 -23.29 5.98
C ARG A 73 -6.66 -22.01 6.69
N VAL A 74 -7.41 -20.92 6.51
CA VAL A 74 -7.18 -19.61 7.15
C VAL A 74 -8.22 -19.28 8.23
N ARG A 75 -9.34 -20.00 8.25
CA ARG A 75 -10.40 -19.87 9.24
C ARG A 75 -9.88 -20.01 10.67
N CYS A 76 -10.16 -19.00 11.49
CA CYS A 76 -9.73 -18.81 12.87
C CYS A 76 -8.24 -19.07 13.11
N ARG A 77 -7.40 -18.90 12.09
CA ARG A 77 -5.96 -19.16 12.18
C ARG A 77 -5.28 -17.98 12.89
N PRO A 78 -4.48 -18.21 13.95
CA PRO A 78 -3.69 -17.15 14.55
C PRO A 78 -2.66 -16.58 13.56
N GLN A 79 -2.48 -15.26 13.58
CA GLN A 79 -1.38 -14.61 12.89
C GLN A 79 -0.07 -14.85 13.66
N ARG A 80 1.04 -15.02 12.93
CA ARG A 80 2.35 -15.28 13.55
C ARG A 80 3.03 -14.02 14.08
N ASN A 81 2.66 -12.84 13.59
CA ASN A 81 3.28 -11.57 13.97
C ASN A 81 2.42 -10.82 14.98
N ALA A 82 3.04 -10.28 16.03
CA ALA A 82 2.37 -9.60 17.15
C ALA A 82 1.64 -8.30 16.76
N VAL A 83 1.86 -7.79 15.55
CA VAL A 83 1.24 -6.55 15.07
C VAL A 83 -0.20 -6.78 14.59
N HIS A 84 -0.56 -8.01 14.20
CA HIS A 84 -1.91 -8.28 13.74
C HIS A 84 -2.91 -8.33 14.89
N THR A 85 -3.96 -7.54 14.77
CA THR A 85 -5.09 -7.53 15.72
C THR A 85 -6.01 -8.73 15.54
N TRP A 86 -6.02 -9.34 14.36
CA TRP A 86 -7.03 -10.31 13.92
C TRP A 86 -6.44 -11.68 13.61
N THR A 87 -7.27 -12.73 13.66
CA THR A 87 -6.98 -14.01 12.98
C THR A 87 -6.87 -13.80 11.47
N VAL A 88 -6.24 -14.73 10.75
CA VAL A 88 -5.98 -14.58 9.31
C VAL A 88 -7.27 -14.35 8.52
N ASP A 89 -8.29 -15.18 8.70
CA ASP A 89 -9.62 -15.00 8.11
C ASP A 89 -10.22 -13.62 8.35
N ARG A 90 -10.22 -13.15 9.60
CA ARG A 90 -10.77 -11.84 9.93
C ARG A 90 -9.93 -10.71 9.33
N HIS A 91 -8.61 -10.85 9.32
CA HIS A 91 -7.69 -9.91 8.65
C HIS A 91 -8.01 -9.76 7.16
N LEU A 92 -8.28 -10.87 6.46
CA LEU A 92 -8.68 -10.85 5.04
C LEU A 92 -9.98 -10.06 4.81
N VAL A 93 -10.97 -10.24 5.70
CA VAL A 93 -12.23 -9.49 5.63
C VAL A 93 -12.01 -8.00 5.92
N GLU A 94 -11.25 -7.64 6.95
CA GLU A 94 -10.94 -6.24 7.28
C GLU A 94 -10.11 -5.58 6.17
N THR A 95 -9.21 -6.32 5.52
CA THR A 95 -8.46 -5.83 4.35
C THR A 95 -9.42 -5.52 3.20
N ALA A 96 -10.42 -6.37 2.95
CA ALA A 96 -11.46 -6.09 1.96
C ALA A 96 -12.34 -4.87 2.36
N VAL A 97 -12.59 -4.66 3.65
CA VAL A 97 -13.30 -3.48 4.17
C VAL A 97 -12.52 -2.19 3.85
N HIS A 98 -11.22 -2.17 4.11
CA HIS A 98 -10.37 -1.02 3.77
C HIS A 98 -10.25 -0.85 2.25
N ALA A 99 -10.10 -1.94 1.49
CA ALA A 99 -10.06 -1.89 0.03
C ALA A 99 -11.36 -1.30 -0.59
N ALA A 100 -12.51 -1.51 0.03
CA ALA A 100 -13.79 -0.95 -0.42
C ALA A 100 -13.78 0.59 -0.46
N SER A 101 -13.11 1.27 0.47
CA SER A 101 -13.00 2.73 0.47
C SER A 101 -12.06 3.26 -0.62
N LEU A 102 -11.17 2.40 -1.13
CA LEU A 102 -10.17 2.71 -2.14
C LEU A 102 -10.64 2.41 -3.58
N THR A 103 -11.85 1.87 -3.75
CA THR A 103 -12.40 1.47 -5.06
C THR A 103 -12.44 2.60 -6.10
N ARG A 104 -12.54 3.86 -5.68
CA ARG A 104 -12.50 5.03 -6.57
C ARG A 104 -11.10 5.44 -7.03
N ARG A 105 -10.05 4.86 -6.44
CA ARG A 105 -8.64 5.12 -6.77
C ARG A 105 -8.06 4.12 -7.77
N VAL A 106 -8.86 3.14 -8.20
CA VAL A 106 -8.40 2.04 -9.05
C VAL A 106 -9.30 1.86 -10.27
N SER A 107 -8.71 1.50 -11.40
CA SER A 107 -9.42 1.18 -12.64
C SER A 107 -10.24 -0.12 -12.57
N ARG A 108 -9.85 -1.07 -11.70
CA ARG A 108 -10.50 -2.39 -11.53
C ARG A 108 -10.85 -2.68 -10.07
N PRO A 109 -11.90 -2.02 -9.52
CA PRO A 109 -12.29 -2.19 -8.12
C PRO A 109 -12.71 -3.62 -7.77
N ASP A 110 -13.25 -4.36 -8.74
CA ASP A 110 -13.57 -5.78 -8.60
C ASP A 110 -12.32 -6.62 -8.30
N LEU A 111 -11.22 -6.40 -9.02
CA LEU A 111 -9.98 -7.13 -8.80
C LEU A 111 -9.30 -6.72 -7.49
N LEU A 112 -9.36 -5.43 -7.11
CA LEU A 112 -8.86 -4.96 -5.82
C LEU A 112 -9.56 -5.67 -4.66
N LEU A 113 -10.90 -5.72 -4.67
CA LEU A 113 -11.70 -6.35 -3.60
C LEU A 113 -11.42 -7.85 -3.47
N VAL A 114 -11.31 -8.56 -4.61
CA VAL A 114 -11.00 -9.99 -4.59
C VAL A 114 -9.56 -10.24 -4.17
N ALA A 115 -8.58 -9.44 -4.64
CA ALA A 115 -7.20 -9.56 -4.21
C ALA A 115 -7.03 -9.28 -2.71
N ALA A 116 -7.72 -8.27 -2.17
CA ALA A 116 -7.73 -7.95 -0.75
C ALA A 116 -8.17 -9.13 0.12
N LEU A 117 -9.24 -9.83 -0.28
CA LEU A 117 -9.72 -11.02 0.41
C LEU A 117 -8.76 -12.22 0.28
N LEU A 118 -7.94 -12.29 -0.78
CA LEU A 118 -7.11 -13.46 -1.08
C LEU A 118 -5.61 -13.27 -0.80
N HIS A 119 -5.15 -12.06 -0.51
CA HIS A 119 -3.71 -11.73 -0.45
C HIS A 119 -2.90 -12.67 0.47
N ASP A 120 -3.52 -13.10 1.57
CA ASP A 120 -2.91 -13.93 2.59
C ASP A 120 -3.46 -15.37 2.63
N ILE A 121 -4.22 -15.80 1.62
CA ILE A 121 -4.86 -17.13 1.58
C ILE A 121 -3.84 -18.28 1.68
N GLY A 122 -2.60 -18.03 1.27
CA GLY A 122 -1.50 -18.98 1.35
C GLY A 122 -0.96 -19.24 2.76
N LYS A 123 -1.29 -18.43 3.79
CA LYS A 123 -0.79 -18.62 5.18
C LYS A 123 -1.19 -19.95 5.81
N GLY A 124 -2.21 -20.60 5.26
CA GLY A 124 -2.67 -21.94 5.62
C GLY A 124 -1.80 -23.10 5.09
N TRP A 125 -0.80 -22.81 4.25
CA TRP A 125 0.02 -23.78 3.54
C TRP A 125 1.50 -23.70 3.92
N PRO A 126 2.29 -24.77 3.74
CA PRO A 126 3.73 -24.74 3.99
C PRO A 126 4.47 -23.92 2.92
N GLY A 127 5.61 -23.34 3.31
CA GLY A 127 6.44 -22.53 2.42
C GLY A 127 6.12 -21.03 2.48
N ASP A 128 6.50 -20.33 1.41
CA ASP A 128 6.22 -18.90 1.21
C ASP A 128 4.72 -18.72 0.90
N HIS A 129 4.03 -17.93 1.74
CA HIS A 129 2.57 -17.77 1.64
C HIS A 129 2.15 -16.98 0.41
N SER A 130 3.02 -16.14 -0.15
CA SER A 130 2.76 -15.40 -1.39
C SER A 130 2.88 -16.32 -2.61
N VAL A 131 3.86 -17.24 -2.63
CA VAL A 131 3.95 -18.30 -3.67
C VAL A 131 2.72 -19.19 -3.62
N ALA A 132 2.39 -19.72 -2.43
CA ALA A 132 1.23 -20.60 -2.28
C ALA A 132 -0.08 -19.87 -2.59
N GLY A 133 -0.20 -18.61 -2.13
CA GLY A 133 -1.34 -17.73 -2.39
C GLY A 133 -1.56 -17.47 -3.87
N GLU A 134 -0.50 -17.28 -4.66
CA GLU A 134 -0.58 -17.13 -6.11
C GLU A 134 -1.28 -18.33 -6.76
N VAL A 135 -0.84 -19.54 -6.44
CA VAL A 135 -1.38 -20.79 -7.00
C VAL A 135 -2.87 -20.93 -6.64
N ILE A 136 -3.20 -20.76 -5.37
CA ILE A 136 -4.58 -20.84 -4.87
C ILE A 136 -5.45 -19.78 -5.56
N THR A 137 -4.93 -18.56 -5.71
CA THR A 137 -5.66 -17.46 -6.32
C THR A 137 -5.98 -17.72 -7.79
N ARG A 138 -5.09 -18.41 -8.52
CA ARG A 138 -5.38 -18.82 -9.91
C ARG A 138 -6.60 -19.75 -9.97
N ASP A 139 -6.64 -20.75 -9.10
CA ASP A 139 -7.73 -21.72 -9.04
C ASP A 139 -9.04 -21.08 -8.57
N VAL A 140 -8.97 -20.25 -7.52
CA VAL A 140 -10.12 -19.51 -6.99
C VAL A 140 -10.67 -18.55 -8.03
N ALA A 141 -9.83 -17.74 -8.68
CA ALA A 141 -10.27 -16.77 -9.68
C ALA A 141 -10.94 -17.45 -10.89
N ALA A 142 -10.37 -18.57 -11.37
CA ALA A 142 -10.99 -19.36 -12.43
C ALA A 142 -12.36 -19.92 -11.99
N ARG A 143 -12.47 -20.43 -10.75
CA ARG A 143 -13.74 -20.91 -10.19
C ARG A 143 -14.78 -19.80 -10.05
N LEU A 144 -14.37 -18.60 -9.64
CA LEU A 144 -15.22 -17.41 -9.57
C LEU A 144 -15.65 -16.90 -10.97
N GLY A 145 -15.09 -17.45 -12.04
CA GLY A 145 -15.44 -17.08 -13.42
C GLY A 145 -14.71 -15.84 -13.94
N PHE A 146 -13.55 -15.50 -13.39
CA PHE A 146 -12.66 -14.51 -14.01
C PHE A 146 -12.01 -15.09 -15.26
N GLY A 147 -11.78 -14.24 -16.27
CA GLY A 147 -11.07 -14.61 -17.48
C GLY A 147 -9.56 -14.73 -17.23
N ARG A 148 -8.83 -15.35 -18.16
CA ARG A 148 -7.37 -15.61 -18.02
C ARG A 148 -6.54 -14.37 -17.67
N HIS A 149 -6.88 -13.22 -18.25
CA HIS A 149 -6.17 -11.97 -17.98
C HIS A 149 -6.37 -11.52 -16.53
N ASP A 150 -7.62 -11.42 -16.08
CA ASP A 150 -7.97 -11.03 -14.71
C ASP A 150 -7.42 -12.03 -13.67
N THR A 151 -7.45 -13.33 -13.99
CA THR A 151 -6.81 -14.36 -13.17
C THR A 151 -5.31 -14.12 -13.01
N ALA A 152 -4.62 -13.74 -14.09
CA ALA A 152 -3.20 -13.43 -14.03
C ALA A 152 -2.94 -12.16 -13.19
N VAL A 153 -3.76 -11.12 -13.33
CA VAL A 153 -3.67 -9.91 -12.51
C VAL A 153 -3.85 -10.25 -11.02
N LEU A 154 -4.91 -10.97 -10.66
CA LEU A 154 -5.15 -11.39 -9.27
C LEU A 154 -3.98 -12.21 -8.71
N ALA A 155 -3.47 -13.16 -9.49
CA ALA A 155 -2.31 -13.96 -9.11
C ALA A 155 -1.07 -13.09 -8.86
N THR A 156 -0.78 -12.13 -9.75
CA THR A 156 0.34 -11.18 -9.58
C THR A 156 0.17 -10.32 -8.34
N LEU A 157 -1.04 -9.80 -8.07
CA LEU A 157 -1.32 -9.00 -6.87
C LEU A 157 -1.07 -9.80 -5.59
N VAL A 158 -1.57 -11.04 -5.52
CA VAL A 158 -1.35 -11.92 -4.36
C VAL A 158 0.13 -12.33 -4.26
N ARG A 159 0.80 -12.61 -5.37
CA ARG A 159 2.23 -12.96 -5.40
C ARG A 159 3.11 -11.85 -4.83
N HIS A 160 2.74 -10.59 -5.09
CA HIS A 160 3.56 -9.43 -4.78
C HIS A 160 2.97 -8.51 -3.70
N HIS A 161 1.98 -8.95 -2.91
CA HIS A 161 1.28 -8.08 -1.95
C HIS A 161 2.21 -7.39 -0.92
N LEU A 162 3.37 -7.99 -0.60
CA LEU A 162 4.39 -7.40 0.27
C LEU A 162 5.44 -6.54 -0.46
N LEU A 163 5.51 -6.60 -1.79
CA LEU A 163 6.60 -6.03 -2.59
C LEU A 163 6.81 -4.54 -2.31
N LEU A 164 5.72 -3.76 -2.34
CA LEU A 164 5.81 -2.31 -2.19
C LEU A 164 6.25 -1.92 -0.78
N VAL A 165 5.62 -2.48 0.25
CA VAL A 165 5.95 -2.14 1.65
C VAL A 165 7.34 -2.62 2.05
N GLU A 166 7.77 -3.80 1.61
CA GLU A 166 9.12 -4.32 1.88
C GLU A 166 10.18 -3.51 1.14
N THR A 167 9.95 -3.17 -0.12
CA THR A 167 10.90 -2.36 -0.88
C THR A 167 11.01 -0.96 -0.32
N ALA A 168 9.87 -0.30 -0.08
CA ALA A 168 9.80 1.07 0.44
C ALA A 168 10.51 1.24 1.80
N THR A 169 10.52 0.19 2.64
CA THR A 169 11.06 0.27 4.00
C THR A 169 12.45 -0.36 4.18
N ARG A 170 12.94 -1.13 3.21
CA ARG A 170 14.19 -1.91 3.36
C ARG A 170 15.21 -1.68 2.26
N ARG A 171 14.88 -0.95 1.21
CA ARG A 171 15.77 -0.67 0.07
C ARG A 171 15.99 0.82 -0.10
N ASP A 172 17.05 1.14 -0.82
CA ASP A 172 17.30 2.50 -1.29
C ASP A 172 16.36 2.80 -2.47
N LEU A 173 15.53 3.84 -2.32
CA LEU A 173 14.57 4.23 -3.35
C LEU A 173 15.17 5.15 -4.41
N ASP A 174 16.39 5.63 -4.18
CA ASP A 174 17.15 6.42 -5.15
C ASP A 174 18.03 5.51 -6.03
N ASP A 175 18.22 4.24 -5.66
CA ASP A 175 18.85 3.24 -6.53
C ASP A 175 17.93 2.87 -7.71
N PRO A 176 18.33 3.20 -8.95
CA PRO A 176 17.54 2.88 -10.13
C PRO A 176 17.29 1.38 -10.35
N ALA A 177 18.21 0.52 -9.91
CA ALA A 177 18.04 -0.92 -10.03
C ALA A 177 16.88 -1.42 -9.16
N THR A 178 16.70 -0.83 -7.98
CA THR A 178 15.57 -1.13 -7.09
C THR A 178 14.25 -0.76 -7.75
N VAL A 179 14.13 0.44 -8.32
CA VAL A 179 12.90 0.88 -9.00
C VAL A 179 12.59 0.01 -10.23
N ARG A 180 13.60 -0.31 -11.05
CA ARG A 180 13.41 -1.18 -12.23
C ARG A 180 12.98 -2.59 -11.86
N ALA A 181 13.53 -3.18 -10.79
CA ALA A 181 13.12 -4.50 -10.33
C ALA A 181 11.64 -4.55 -9.93
N VAL A 182 11.13 -3.48 -9.30
CA VAL A 182 9.69 -3.38 -8.99
C VAL A 182 8.87 -3.20 -10.27
N ALA A 183 9.31 -2.36 -11.21
CA ALA A 183 8.64 -2.14 -12.49
C ALA A 183 8.52 -3.45 -13.30
N GLU A 184 9.59 -4.26 -13.35
CA GLU A 184 9.60 -5.57 -13.99
C GLU A 184 8.63 -6.54 -13.32
N ALA A 185 8.56 -6.55 -11.99
CA ALA A 185 7.66 -7.44 -11.25
C ALA A 185 6.17 -7.10 -11.46
N VAL A 186 5.81 -5.81 -11.50
CA VAL A 186 4.41 -5.38 -11.71
C VAL A 186 4.01 -5.37 -13.18
N GLY A 187 4.93 -5.09 -14.09
CA GLY A 187 4.76 -5.14 -15.55
C GLY A 187 3.82 -4.11 -16.18
N SER A 188 2.95 -3.44 -15.42
CA SER A 188 2.01 -2.43 -15.95
C SER A 188 1.52 -1.45 -14.90
N HIS A 189 1.10 -0.25 -15.33
CA HIS A 189 0.50 0.75 -14.43
C HIS A 189 -0.78 0.26 -13.77
N ALA A 190 -1.60 -0.53 -14.47
CA ALA A 190 -2.84 -1.07 -13.91
C ALA A 190 -2.57 -2.01 -12.72
N ILE A 191 -1.53 -2.85 -12.81
CA ILE A 191 -1.13 -3.72 -11.70
C ILE A 191 -0.50 -2.89 -10.57
N LEU A 192 0.34 -1.90 -10.89
CA LEU A 192 0.94 -1.01 -9.89
C LEU A 192 -0.12 -0.23 -9.09
N GLU A 193 -1.13 0.31 -9.77
CA GLU A 193 -2.27 1.02 -9.19
C GLU A 193 -3.04 0.13 -8.20
N LEU A 194 -3.38 -1.10 -8.62
CA LEU A 194 -4.07 -2.08 -7.78
C LEU A 194 -3.21 -2.54 -6.60
N LEU A 195 -1.92 -2.79 -6.83
CA LEU A 195 -1.00 -3.24 -5.80
C LEU A 195 -0.78 -2.16 -4.74
N HIS A 196 -0.71 -0.89 -5.14
CA HIS A 196 -0.63 0.23 -4.21
C HIS A 196 -1.85 0.27 -3.28
N ALA A 197 -3.06 0.23 -3.84
CA ALA A 197 -4.28 0.23 -3.05
C ALA A 197 -4.39 -1.02 -2.15
N LEU A 198 -3.94 -2.18 -2.62
CA LEU A 198 -3.90 -3.41 -1.82
C LEU A 198 -2.93 -3.28 -0.63
N THR A 199 -1.72 -2.77 -0.86
CA THR A 199 -0.72 -2.55 0.19
C THR A 199 -1.23 -1.59 1.28
N GLU A 200 -1.89 -0.49 0.89
CA GLU A 200 -2.50 0.43 1.83
C GLU A 200 -3.63 -0.23 2.64
N ALA A 201 -4.53 -0.95 1.96
CA ALA A 201 -5.63 -1.64 2.63
C ALA A 201 -5.16 -2.69 3.66
N ASP A 202 -4.14 -3.48 3.31
CA ASP A 202 -3.54 -4.50 4.18
C ASP A 202 -2.83 -3.86 5.40
N GLY A 203 -2.09 -2.77 5.17
CA GLY A 203 -1.47 -1.99 6.23
C GLY A 203 -2.50 -1.44 7.22
N LEU A 204 -3.57 -0.83 6.71
CA LEU A 204 -4.66 -0.27 7.53
C LEU A 204 -5.39 -1.37 8.34
N ALA A 205 -5.67 -2.52 7.70
CA ALA A 205 -6.31 -3.67 8.36
C ALA A 205 -5.44 -4.30 9.45
N THR A 206 -4.11 -4.30 9.25
CA THR A 206 -3.15 -4.77 10.26
C THR A 206 -3.14 -3.84 11.48
N GLY A 207 -3.19 -2.52 11.25
CA GLY A 207 -3.36 -1.50 12.28
C GLY A 207 -2.38 -0.31 12.17
N PRO A 208 -2.51 0.70 13.04
CA PRO A 208 -1.75 1.96 12.95
C PRO A 208 -0.23 1.77 13.12
N ALA A 209 0.20 0.69 13.79
CA ALA A 209 1.61 0.34 13.88
C ALA A 209 2.19 -0.17 12.54
N ALA A 210 1.35 -0.75 11.68
CA ALA A 210 1.72 -1.26 10.37
C ALA A 210 1.61 -0.19 9.27
N TRP A 211 0.63 0.73 9.35
CA TRP A 211 0.45 1.81 8.39
C TRP A 211 0.46 3.19 9.06
N SER A 212 1.48 3.99 8.75
CA SER A 212 1.68 5.34 9.26
C SER A 212 1.88 6.33 8.10
N ALA A 213 1.71 7.63 8.35
CA ALA A 213 1.95 8.68 7.33
C ALA A 213 3.35 8.61 6.71
N TRP A 214 4.36 8.19 7.48
CA TRP A 214 5.71 7.97 6.98
C TRP A 214 5.81 6.76 6.03
N ARG A 215 5.14 5.63 6.33
CA ARG A 215 5.11 4.50 5.40
C ARG A 215 4.32 4.81 4.14
N ASP A 216 3.22 5.54 4.30
CA ASP A 216 2.41 6.01 3.17
C ASP A 216 3.24 6.88 2.21
N SER A 217 4.03 7.82 2.73
CA SER A 217 4.90 8.65 1.89
C SER A 217 6.00 7.86 1.18
N LEU A 218 6.61 6.86 1.84
CA LEU A 218 7.61 6.00 1.22
C LEU A 218 7.01 5.12 0.11
N VAL A 219 5.85 4.50 0.35
CA VAL A 219 5.17 3.66 -0.65
C VAL A 219 4.69 4.51 -1.82
N THR A 220 4.07 5.66 -1.56
CA THR A 220 3.63 6.60 -2.60
C THR A 220 4.81 7.09 -3.44
N GLY A 221 5.93 7.44 -2.80
CA GLY A 221 7.16 7.84 -3.49
C GLY A 221 7.75 6.74 -4.37
N LEU A 222 7.77 5.49 -3.90
CA LEU A 222 8.18 4.34 -4.71
C LEU A 222 7.24 4.14 -5.91
N VAL A 223 5.92 4.16 -5.69
CA VAL A 223 4.91 4.00 -6.74
C VAL A 223 5.06 5.08 -7.82
N GLY A 224 5.33 6.34 -7.43
CA GLY A 224 5.59 7.42 -8.37
C GLY A 224 6.81 7.15 -9.27
N ARG A 225 7.94 6.74 -8.67
CA ARG A 225 9.17 6.39 -9.41
C ARG A 225 8.96 5.21 -10.36
N VAL A 226 8.30 4.15 -9.89
CA VAL A 226 7.99 2.97 -10.72
C VAL A 226 7.05 3.34 -11.86
N GLY A 227 6.05 4.19 -11.59
CA GLY A 227 5.12 4.70 -12.59
C GLY A 227 5.82 5.49 -13.71
N ALA A 228 6.85 6.28 -13.39
CA ALA A 228 7.68 6.98 -14.37
C ALA A 228 8.44 6.00 -15.28
N VAL A 229 9.08 4.98 -14.70
CA VAL A 229 9.79 3.93 -15.45
C VAL A 229 8.84 3.20 -16.40
N LEU A 230 7.66 2.80 -15.93
CA LEU A 230 6.66 2.11 -16.75
C LEU A 230 6.11 3.00 -17.89
N ALA A 231 6.10 4.32 -17.71
CA ALA A 231 5.66 5.27 -18.73
C ALA A 231 6.70 5.51 -19.84
N GLY A 232 7.88 4.88 -19.74
CA GLY A 232 9.00 5.13 -20.63
C GLY A 232 9.62 6.52 -20.43
N GLN A 233 9.25 7.21 -19.34
CA GLN A 233 9.95 8.39 -18.88
C GLN A 233 11.22 7.87 -18.23
N GLY A 234 12.30 7.80 -19.02
CA GLY A 234 13.64 7.49 -18.50
C GLY A 234 13.89 8.37 -17.28
N GLU A 235 14.47 7.76 -16.24
CA GLU A 235 14.78 8.36 -14.94
C GLU A 235 15.06 9.86 -15.08
N GLN A 236 14.05 10.69 -14.81
CA GLN A 236 14.34 12.03 -14.37
C GLN A 236 14.91 11.82 -12.97
N GLU A 237 16.24 11.74 -12.88
CA GLU A 237 16.91 12.12 -11.64
C GLU A 237 16.19 13.39 -11.18
N PRO A 238 15.64 13.44 -9.95
CA PRO A 238 15.33 14.71 -9.36
C PRO A 238 16.67 15.43 -9.36
N GLY A 239 16.91 16.27 -10.37
CA GLY A 239 18.08 17.10 -10.42
C GLY A 239 18.12 17.77 -9.07
N ALA A 240 19.24 17.60 -8.34
CA ALA A 240 19.42 18.18 -7.02
C ALA A 240 18.82 19.59 -7.07
N PRO A 241 17.86 19.92 -6.19
CA PRO A 241 17.16 21.19 -6.29
C PRO A 241 18.19 22.27 -6.47
N ALA A 242 18.00 23.14 -7.47
CA ALA A 242 18.98 24.17 -7.79
C ALA A 242 19.38 24.86 -6.48
N PRO A 243 20.69 24.94 -6.16
CA PRO A 243 21.11 25.44 -4.87
C PRO A 243 20.48 26.81 -4.65
N THR A 244 19.94 27.03 -3.45
CA THR A 244 19.40 28.34 -3.12
C THR A 244 20.50 29.39 -3.22
N ALA A 245 20.14 30.65 -3.47
CA ALA A 245 21.12 31.74 -3.52
C ALA A 245 22.02 31.80 -2.26
N GLU A 246 21.50 31.33 -1.13
CA GLU A 246 22.25 31.18 0.11
C GLU A 246 23.26 30.03 0.06
N GLN A 247 22.86 28.85 -0.42
CA GLN A 247 23.77 27.71 -0.60
C GLN A 247 24.90 28.04 -1.60
N GLU A 248 24.59 28.76 -2.69
CA GLU A 248 25.59 29.24 -3.65
C GLU A 248 26.58 30.23 -3.01
N ARG A 249 26.07 31.16 -2.20
CA ARG A 249 26.90 32.13 -1.49
C ARG A 249 27.85 31.45 -0.50
N LEU A 250 27.35 30.49 0.28
CA LEU A 250 28.16 29.72 1.24
C LEU A 250 29.23 28.90 0.53
N ALA A 251 28.90 28.27 -0.61
CA ALA A 251 29.85 27.53 -1.43
C ALA A 251 30.96 28.45 -1.99
N PHE A 252 30.60 29.64 -2.48
CA PHE A 252 31.56 30.63 -2.96
C PHE A 252 32.48 31.12 -1.83
N GLU A 253 31.92 31.35 -0.64
CA GLU A 253 32.69 31.80 0.51
C GLU A 253 33.64 30.73 1.05
N ALA A 254 33.19 29.46 1.13
CA ALA A 254 34.03 28.33 1.50
C ALA A 254 35.19 28.13 0.49
N HIS A 255 34.92 28.32 -0.80
CA HIS A 255 35.95 28.28 -1.84
C HIS A 255 36.97 29.41 -1.70
N ARG A 256 36.50 30.65 -1.49
CA ARG A 256 37.35 31.83 -1.31
C ARG A 256 38.25 31.74 -0.07
N THR A 257 37.70 31.23 1.03
CA THR A 257 38.39 31.17 2.33
C THR A 257 39.21 29.90 2.51
N ARG A 258 39.01 28.88 1.65
CA ARG A 258 39.57 27.52 1.79
C ARG A 258 39.28 26.90 3.17
N GLY A 259 38.19 27.31 3.80
CA GLY A 259 37.74 26.84 5.10
C GLY A 259 36.25 26.52 5.09
N PRO A 260 35.74 25.75 6.07
CA PRO A 260 34.33 25.48 6.21
C PRO A 260 33.57 26.78 6.53
N VAL A 261 32.40 26.96 5.93
CA VAL A 261 31.50 28.09 6.19
C VAL A 261 30.13 27.52 6.59
N LEU A 262 29.55 28.06 7.65
CA LEU A 262 28.27 27.58 8.20
C LEU A 262 27.28 28.73 8.41
N THR A 263 26.00 28.41 8.29
CA THR A 263 24.88 29.28 8.67
C THR A 263 23.87 28.48 9.50
N LEU A 264 23.10 29.20 10.32
CA LEU A 264 22.10 28.64 11.23
C LEU A 264 20.77 29.34 10.98
N HIS A 265 19.73 28.56 10.72
CA HIS A 265 18.36 29.05 10.53
C HIS A 265 17.46 28.56 11.64
N ALA A 266 16.84 29.49 12.38
CA ALA A 266 15.74 29.13 13.27
C ALA A 266 14.47 28.93 12.43
N ARG A 267 13.87 27.75 12.51
CA ARG A 267 12.62 27.41 11.84
C ARG A 267 11.57 27.14 12.91
N ALA A 268 10.51 27.93 12.94
CA ALA A 268 9.34 27.59 13.75
C ALA A 268 8.68 26.36 13.11
N GLU A 269 8.58 25.26 13.85
CA GLU A 269 7.79 24.11 13.40
C GLU A 269 6.32 24.53 13.34
N ALA A 270 5.72 24.46 12.14
CA ALA A 270 4.27 24.62 12.03
C ALA A 270 3.63 23.40 12.70
N LEU A 271 2.82 23.65 13.74
CA LEU A 271 1.93 22.64 14.29
C LEU A 271 1.08 22.10 13.14
N ALA A 272 1.14 20.79 12.91
CA ALA A 272 0.36 20.13 11.89
C ALA A 272 -1.12 20.50 12.07
N ASP A 273 -1.74 21.04 11.02
CA ASP A 273 -3.14 21.42 10.99
C ASP A 273 -3.99 20.15 11.12
N GLY A 274 -4.29 19.79 12.37
CA GLY A 274 -5.23 18.74 12.71
C GLY A 274 -6.61 19.22 12.28
N GLY A 275 -7.25 18.45 11.40
CA GLY A 275 -8.54 18.76 10.80
C GLY A 275 -9.56 19.31 11.82
N ALA A 276 -10.15 20.43 11.44
CA ALA A 276 -11.18 21.12 12.19
C ALA A 276 -12.38 20.20 12.44
N ASP A 277 -12.71 19.98 13.71
CA ASP A 277 -14.06 19.65 14.14
C ASP A 277 -14.52 20.73 15.13
N ASP A 278 -15.64 21.35 14.78
CA ASP A 278 -16.12 22.62 15.30
C ASP A 278 -16.97 22.38 16.56
N THR A 279 -16.38 22.47 17.76
CA THR A 279 -17.15 22.82 18.98
C THR A 279 -16.27 23.49 20.05
N ALA A 280 -16.58 24.77 20.27
CA ALA A 280 -16.27 25.67 21.38
C ALA A 280 -15.59 25.11 22.66
N SER A 281 -14.47 25.76 23.05
CA SER A 281 -14.28 26.40 24.37
C SER A 281 -12.82 26.86 24.49
N GLY A 282 -12.63 28.14 24.86
CA GLY A 282 -11.32 28.77 24.93
C GLY A 282 -10.34 28.14 25.93
N ALA A 283 -9.09 28.08 25.49
CA ALA A 283 -7.89 28.22 26.31
C ALA A 283 -6.79 28.75 25.37
N ASP A 284 -6.37 29.99 25.58
CA ASP A 284 -5.16 30.56 24.99
C ASP A 284 -3.96 29.82 25.62
N THR A 285 -3.58 28.69 25.04
CA THR A 285 -2.31 28.05 25.37
C THR A 285 -1.23 28.80 24.61
N GLY A 286 -0.66 29.81 25.26
CA GLY A 286 0.51 30.57 24.83
C GLY A 286 1.78 29.71 24.75
N GLN A 287 1.73 28.63 24.00
CA GLN A 287 2.83 27.73 23.77
C GLN A 287 3.46 28.14 22.44
N GLU A 288 4.54 28.91 22.52
CA GLU A 288 5.38 29.24 21.37
C GLU A 288 5.76 27.94 20.64
N PRO A 289 5.65 27.89 19.30
CA PRO A 289 6.00 26.69 18.55
C PRO A 289 7.46 26.33 18.83
N PRO A 290 7.81 25.04 18.94
CA PRO A 290 9.19 24.63 19.10
C PRO A 290 10.03 25.20 17.94
N LEU A 291 11.09 25.93 18.30
CA LEU A 291 12.06 26.47 17.36
C LEU A 291 13.04 25.34 17.02
N GLY A 292 12.91 24.77 15.82
CA GLY A 292 13.95 23.95 15.21
C GLY A 292 15.10 24.82 14.74
N VAL A 293 16.32 24.28 14.71
CA VAL A 293 17.49 24.96 14.16
C VAL A 293 18.06 24.11 13.04
N GLU A 294 18.10 24.66 11.83
CA GLU A 294 18.70 24.05 10.65
C GLU A 294 20.12 24.59 10.48
N LEU A 295 21.12 23.70 10.46
CA LEU A 295 22.53 24.02 10.21
C LEU A 295 22.87 23.68 8.76
N VAL A 296 23.35 24.67 7.99
CA VAL A 296 23.86 24.45 6.63
C VAL A 296 25.37 24.68 6.63
N LEU A 297 26.12 23.67 6.19
CA LEU A 297 27.60 23.66 6.16
C LEU A 297 28.11 23.49 4.73
N ALA A 298 28.91 24.46 4.25
CA ALA A 298 29.65 24.36 3.00
C ALA A 298 31.12 24.03 3.28
N LEU A 299 31.65 23.01 2.59
CA LEU A 299 33.04 22.57 2.71
C LEU A 299 33.82 22.84 1.42
N PRO A 300 35.09 23.28 1.50
CA PRO A 300 35.91 23.45 0.30
C PRO A 300 36.23 22.10 -0.33
N ALA A 301 36.20 22.03 -1.67
CA ALA A 301 36.59 20.85 -2.42
C ALA A 301 38.05 20.48 -2.11
N ARG A 302 38.30 19.23 -1.69
CA ARG A 302 39.66 18.71 -1.57
C ARG A 302 40.20 18.42 -2.96
N PRO A 303 41.44 18.82 -3.30
CA PRO A 303 42.03 18.41 -4.56
C PRO A 303 42.14 16.89 -4.58
N ALA A 304 41.54 16.25 -5.60
CA ALA A 304 41.75 14.84 -5.88
C ALA A 304 43.23 14.63 -6.20
N GLN A 305 43.88 13.68 -5.51
CA GLN A 305 45.21 13.25 -5.89
C GLN A 305 45.14 12.54 -7.26
N GLY A 306 45.60 13.22 -8.31
CA GLY A 306 46.08 12.57 -9.54
C GLY A 306 45.13 12.44 -10.74
N ALA A 307 44.44 13.50 -11.17
CA ALA A 307 43.80 13.51 -12.50
C ALA A 307 44.19 14.77 -13.30
N GLN A 308 44.77 14.55 -14.48
CA GLN A 308 45.16 15.57 -15.46
C GLN A 308 43.95 16.37 -15.97
N GLU A 309 44.17 17.66 -16.16
CA GLU A 309 43.22 18.65 -16.64
C GLU A 309 42.68 18.31 -18.04
N SER A 310 41.36 18.14 -18.14
CA SER A 310 40.62 18.39 -19.38
C SER A 310 39.40 19.24 -19.06
N TYR A 311 39.39 20.45 -19.62
CA TYR A 311 38.29 21.41 -19.51
C TYR A 311 37.09 20.87 -20.29
N ALA A 312 36.04 20.48 -19.58
CA ALA A 312 34.68 20.45 -20.08
C ALA A 312 33.77 21.03 -18.99
N MET A 313 33.01 22.07 -19.32
CA MET A 313 32.03 22.68 -18.43
C MET A 313 31.07 21.60 -17.90
N GLY A 314 31.09 21.38 -16.59
CA GLY A 314 30.24 20.38 -15.93
C GLY A 314 30.15 20.66 -14.44
N VAL A 315 28.94 21.06 -14.04
CA VAL A 315 28.34 21.05 -12.70
C VAL A 315 29.17 20.32 -11.62
N LEU A 316 29.59 21.07 -10.59
CA LEU A 316 30.26 20.54 -9.40
C LEU A 316 29.26 19.73 -8.54
N PRO A 317 29.57 18.49 -8.13
CA PRO A 317 28.73 17.74 -7.20
C PRO A 317 29.04 18.19 -5.77
N ALA A 318 28.04 18.69 -5.05
CA ALA A 318 28.12 18.93 -3.62
C ALA A 318 26.98 18.15 -2.93
N VAL A 319 27.35 17.22 -2.07
CA VAL A 319 26.43 16.46 -1.22
C VAL A 319 26.13 17.29 0.02
N ALA A 320 24.89 17.74 0.17
CA ALA A 320 24.41 18.35 1.41
C ALA A 320 23.77 17.25 2.27
N GLY A 321 24.41 16.91 3.38
CA GLY A 321 23.82 16.08 4.43
C GLY A 321 23.17 16.98 5.48
N VAL A 322 21.94 16.66 5.85
CA VAL A 322 21.27 17.20 7.04
C VAL A 322 21.66 16.29 8.22
N LEU A 323 22.16 16.86 9.31
CA LEU A 323 22.28 16.18 10.60
C LEU A 323 21.05 16.47 11.46
#